data_AF-A0A2E0BC32-F1
#
_entry.id   AF-A0A2E0BC32-F1
#
_cell.length_a   1.000
_cell.length_b   1.000
_cell.length_c   1.000
_cell.angle_alpha   90.00
_cell.angle_beta   90.00
_cell.angle_gamma   90.00
#
_symmetry.space_group_name_H-M   'P 1'
#
loop_
_entity.id
_entity.type
_entity.pdbx_description
1 polymer ?
#
loop_
_entity_poly.entity_id
_entity_poly.type
_entity_poly.pdbx_seq_one_letter_code
_entity_poly.pdbx_strand_id
1 'polypeptide(L)'
;MIKSIFFIIISIISLENNLKKAVKKYQKGKYEKAIYLLKTKNKIKNYDYYFYLGHSYSFIGKNELSISYYDSAISINEKKEIAFFERGISYFISGNSRRALEDINRAININSENANYYINRGSIYYDLGMIKSACEDWNKAINIDKNVVDYSLIEVNCN
;
A
#
# COMPACT_ATOMS: atom_id res chain seq x y z
N MET A 1 43.91 -12.22 4.85
CA MET A 1 42.54 -12.48 5.34
C MET A 1 41.76 -11.21 5.72
N ILE A 2 42.36 -10.25 6.43
CA ILE A 2 41.67 -9.05 6.96
C ILE A 2 41.09 -8.09 5.88
N LYS A 3 41.79 -7.89 4.76
CA LYS A 3 41.30 -7.05 3.63
C LYS A 3 39.98 -7.58 3.01
N SER A 4 39.77 -8.89 3.01
CA SER A 4 38.57 -9.51 2.44
C SER A 4 37.35 -9.32 3.33
N ILE A 5 37.51 -9.47 4.65
CA ILE A 5 36.43 -9.26 5.63
C ILE A 5 35.99 -7.79 5.69
N PHE A 6 36.95 -6.85 5.62
CA PHE A 6 36.65 -5.42 5.62
C PHE A 6 35.87 -4.98 4.36
N PHE A 7 36.22 -5.55 3.19
CA PHE A 7 35.50 -5.29 1.94
C PHE A 7 34.08 -5.86 1.96
N ILE A 8 33.90 -7.06 2.55
CA ILE A 8 32.59 -7.67 2.74
C ILE A 8 31.72 -6.81 3.67
N ILE A 9 32.24 -6.36 4.81
CA ILE A 9 31.53 -5.49 5.76
C ILE A 9 31.13 -4.15 5.12
N ILE A 10 32.04 -3.48 4.41
CA ILE A 10 31.73 -2.22 3.70
C ILE A 10 30.65 -2.45 2.63
N SER A 11 30.72 -3.57 1.91
CA SER A 11 29.72 -3.90 0.90
C SER A 11 28.32 -4.06 1.51
N ILE A 12 28.21 -4.73 2.67
CA ILE A 12 26.96 -4.95 3.40
C ILE A 12 26.40 -3.62 3.94
N ILE A 13 27.25 -2.76 4.51
CA ILE A 13 26.84 -1.40 4.97
C ILE A 13 26.38 -0.53 3.78
N SER A 14 27.02 -0.67 2.60
CA SER A 14 26.60 0.07 1.39
C SER A 14 25.27 -0.43 0.82
N LEU A 15 24.92 -1.70 1.04
CA LEU A 15 23.70 -2.34 0.54
C LEU A 15 22.48 -1.88 1.32
N GLU A 16 22.56 -1.79 2.66
CA GLU A 16 21.51 -1.18 3.49
C GLU A 16 21.25 0.29 3.15
N ASN A 17 22.22 0.97 2.51
CA ASN A 17 22.12 2.37 2.14
C ASN A 17 21.24 2.61 0.89
N ASN A 18 21.09 1.62 0.00
CA ASN A 18 20.38 1.84 -1.27
C ASN A 18 18.86 1.83 -1.12
N LEU A 19 18.31 0.92 -0.31
CA LEU A 19 16.88 0.97 0.07
C LEU A 19 16.56 2.31 0.76
N LYS A 20 17.36 2.71 1.75
CA LYS A 20 17.18 4.00 2.45
C LYS A 20 17.19 5.20 1.49
N LYS A 21 18.11 5.21 0.52
CA LYS A 21 18.17 6.25 -0.53
C LYS A 21 16.92 6.25 -1.40
N ALA A 22 16.42 5.08 -1.79
CA ALA A 22 15.21 4.96 -2.59
C ALA A 22 13.98 5.46 -1.83
N VAL A 23 13.83 5.05 -0.56
CA VAL A 23 12.75 5.52 0.32
C VAL A 23 12.79 7.04 0.48
N LYS A 24 13.98 7.64 0.61
CA LYS A 24 14.12 9.11 0.64
C LYS A 24 13.70 9.79 -0.66
N LYS A 25 13.80 9.14 -1.82
CA LYS A 25 13.27 9.67 -3.09
C LYS A 25 11.76 9.51 -3.14
N TYR A 26 11.25 8.36 -2.74
CA TYR A 26 9.81 8.06 -2.62
C TYR A 26 9.10 9.07 -1.72
N GLN A 27 9.61 9.33 -0.51
CA GLN A 27 9.05 10.32 0.44
C GLN A 27 9.03 11.75 -0.12
N LYS A 28 9.81 12.04 -1.16
CA LYS A 28 9.84 13.34 -1.85
C LYS A 28 8.99 13.34 -3.12
N GLY A 29 8.14 12.32 -3.32
CA GLY A 29 7.34 12.13 -4.53
C GLY A 29 8.14 11.79 -5.79
N LYS A 30 9.43 11.45 -5.68
CA LYS A 30 10.30 11.16 -6.82
C LYS A 30 10.25 9.68 -7.16
N TYR A 31 9.09 9.21 -7.58
CA TYR A 31 8.76 7.79 -7.72
C TYR A 31 9.61 7.07 -8.77
N GLU A 32 9.85 7.66 -9.94
CA GLU A 32 10.69 7.05 -10.97
C GLU A 32 12.14 6.90 -10.50
N LYS A 33 12.64 7.86 -9.71
CA LYS A 33 13.97 7.79 -9.12
C LYS A 33 14.04 6.74 -8.02
N ALA A 34 13.00 6.57 -7.23
CA ALA A 34 12.90 5.49 -6.24
C ALA A 34 12.92 4.13 -6.95
N ILE A 35 12.11 3.95 -8.00
CA ILE A 35 12.08 2.74 -8.84
C ILE A 35 13.46 2.44 -9.41
N TYR A 36 14.14 3.43 -10.00
CA TYR A 36 15.48 3.26 -10.56
C TYR A 36 16.47 2.75 -9.50
N LEU A 37 16.49 3.38 -8.32
CA LEU A 37 17.39 2.98 -7.24
C LEU A 37 17.09 1.57 -6.72
N LEU A 38 15.81 1.24 -6.55
CA LEU A 38 15.39 -0.10 -6.15
C LEU A 38 15.85 -1.12 -7.20
N LYS A 39 15.46 -0.97 -8.47
CA LYS A 39 15.73 -1.99 -9.50
C LYS A 39 17.21 -2.14 -9.85
N THR A 40 18.00 -1.07 -9.81
CA THR A 40 19.39 -1.09 -10.33
C THR A 40 20.47 -1.07 -9.25
N LYS A 41 20.19 -0.53 -8.06
CA LYS A 41 21.20 -0.35 -7.01
C LYS A 41 20.94 -1.22 -5.79
N ASN A 42 19.69 -1.55 -5.50
CA ASN A 42 19.34 -2.37 -4.35
C ASN A 42 19.36 -3.86 -4.70
N LYS A 43 20.22 -4.64 -4.03
CA LYS A 43 20.30 -6.11 -4.26
C LYS A 43 19.40 -6.91 -3.34
N ILE A 44 18.98 -6.35 -2.21
CA ILE A 44 18.19 -7.05 -1.18
C ILE A 44 16.71 -6.93 -1.51
N LYS A 45 16.09 -8.04 -1.92
CA LYS A 45 14.66 -8.08 -2.25
C LYS A 45 13.83 -8.52 -1.04
N ASN A 46 13.67 -7.61 -0.09
CA ASN A 46 12.85 -7.81 1.11
C ASN A 46 11.45 -7.20 0.95
N TYR A 47 10.60 -7.31 1.98
CA TYR A 47 9.25 -6.73 1.97
C TYR A 47 9.25 -5.25 1.53
N ASP A 48 10.08 -4.41 2.14
CA ASP A 48 10.09 -2.96 1.86
C ASP A 48 10.50 -2.67 0.42
N TYR A 49 11.47 -3.42 -0.12
CA TYR A 49 11.85 -3.31 -1.53
C TYR A 49 10.65 -3.50 -2.46
N TYR A 50 9.86 -4.56 -2.23
CA TYR A 50 8.69 -4.87 -3.04
C TYR A 50 7.54 -3.89 -2.79
N PHE A 51 7.28 -3.55 -1.53
CA PHE A 51 6.24 -2.59 -1.16
C PHE A 51 6.49 -1.21 -1.77
N TYR A 52 7.71 -0.66 -1.65
CA TYR A 52 8.01 0.65 -2.23
C TYR A 52 8.06 0.63 -3.76
N LEU A 53 8.41 -0.49 -4.39
CA LEU A 53 8.25 -0.63 -5.85
C LEU A 53 6.77 -0.60 -6.23
N GLY A 54 5.94 -1.41 -5.58
CA GLY A 54 4.50 -1.46 -5.80
C GLY A 54 3.88 -0.07 -5.67
N HIS A 55 4.18 0.60 -4.57
CA HIS A 55 3.63 1.92 -4.29
C HIS A 55 4.13 2.99 -5.25
N SER A 56 5.42 2.98 -5.60
CA SER A 56 5.95 3.92 -6.60
C SER A 56 5.32 3.70 -7.98
N TYR A 57 5.05 2.44 -8.38
CA TYR A 57 4.38 2.14 -9.63
C TYR A 57 2.90 2.57 -9.64
N SER A 58 2.21 2.44 -8.49
CA SER A 58 0.85 2.95 -8.31
C SER A 58 0.79 4.46 -8.56
N PHE A 59 1.68 5.24 -7.94
CA PHE A 59 1.72 6.70 -8.13
C PHE A 59 2.03 7.18 -9.56
N ILE A 60 2.67 6.35 -10.39
CA ILE A 60 2.92 6.67 -11.81
C ILE A 60 1.91 6.00 -12.75
N GLY A 61 0.80 5.48 -12.21
CA GLY A 61 -0.31 4.90 -12.98
C GLY A 61 -0.02 3.55 -13.63
N LYS A 62 0.99 2.81 -13.14
CA LYS A 62 1.34 1.48 -13.64
C LYS A 62 0.77 0.39 -12.73
N ASN A 63 -0.56 0.30 -12.71
CA ASN A 63 -1.31 -0.51 -11.74
C ASN A 63 -1.02 -2.02 -11.84
N GLU A 64 -0.85 -2.57 -13.03
CA GLU A 64 -0.51 -4.00 -13.17
C GLU A 64 0.86 -4.32 -12.55
N LEU A 65 1.83 -3.43 -12.71
CA LEU A 65 3.12 -3.55 -12.05
C LEU A 65 2.98 -3.35 -10.54
N SER A 66 2.18 -2.39 -10.09
CA SER A 66 1.98 -2.19 -8.64
C SER A 66 1.42 -3.44 -7.98
N ILE A 67 0.38 -4.04 -8.57
CA ILE A 67 -0.24 -5.30 -8.12
C ILE A 67 0.80 -6.40 -8.01
N SER A 68 1.58 -6.65 -9.07
CA SER A 68 2.59 -7.72 -9.07
C SER A 68 3.67 -7.53 -7.98
N TYR A 69 4.09 -6.29 -7.72
CA TYR A 69 5.04 -6.01 -6.65
C TYR A 69 4.41 -6.09 -5.26
N TYR A 70 3.13 -5.76 -5.10
CA TYR A 70 2.42 -6.01 -3.84
C TYR A 70 2.19 -7.50 -3.60
N ASP A 71 1.92 -8.32 -4.61
CA ASP A 71 1.88 -9.78 -4.49
C ASP A 71 3.19 -10.31 -3.90
N SER A 72 4.32 -9.80 -4.42
CA SER A 72 5.64 -10.14 -3.91
C SER A 72 5.83 -9.69 -2.45
N ALA A 73 5.39 -8.48 -2.08
CA ALA A 73 5.46 -8.00 -0.70
C ALA A 73 4.62 -8.86 0.25
N ILE A 74 3.39 -9.20 -0.13
CA ILE A 74 2.47 -10.04 0.64
C ILE A 74 3.05 -11.45 0.84
N SER A 75 3.65 -12.04 -0.20
CA SER A 75 4.28 -13.36 -0.08
C SER A 75 5.44 -13.41 0.93
N ILE A 76 6.08 -12.26 1.19
CA ILE A 76 7.14 -12.14 2.20
C ILE A 76 6.55 -11.95 3.60
N ASN A 77 5.47 -11.20 3.73
CA ASN A 77 4.82 -10.97 5.02
C ASN A 77 3.31 -10.76 4.87
N GLU A 78 2.56 -11.84 5.04
CA GLU A 78 1.09 -11.87 4.96
C GLU A 78 0.38 -11.23 6.17
N LYS A 79 1.13 -10.81 7.20
CA LYS A 79 0.59 -10.14 8.39
C LYS A 79 0.68 -8.61 8.30
N LYS A 80 1.23 -8.06 7.22
CA LYS A 80 1.24 -6.62 6.97
C LYS A 80 0.02 -6.23 6.15
N GLU A 81 -0.96 -5.65 6.82
CA GLU A 81 -2.24 -5.21 6.28
C GLU A 81 -2.08 -4.18 5.14
N ILE A 82 -1.06 -3.32 5.22
CA ILE A 82 -0.92 -2.19 4.30
C ILE A 82 -0.66 -2.65 2.86
N ALA A 83 0.04 -3.76 2.65
CA ALA A 83 0.26 -4.27 1.30
C ALA A 83 -1.04 -4.81 0.66
N PHE A 84 -1.93 -5.41 1.45
CA PHE A 84 -3.25 -5.80 0.96
C PHE A 84 -4.07 -4.56 0.62
N PHE A 85 -4.15 -3.59 1.53
CA PHE A 85 -4.90 -2.36 1.28
C PHE A 85 -4.46 -1.67 -0.02
N GLU A 86 -3.18 -1.42 -0.20
CA GLU A 86 -2.65 -0.72 -1.38
C GLU A 86 -2.78 -1.52 -2.68
N ARG A 87 -2.71 -2.86 -2.60
CA ARG A 87 -3.03 -3.73 -3.74
C ARG A 87 -4.50 -3.67 -4.08
N GLY A 88 -5.37 -3.62 -3.07
CA GLY A 88 -6.81 -3.43 -3.23
C GLY A 88 -7.14 -2.12 -3.93
N ILE A 89 -6.50 -1.01 -3.54
CA ILE A 89 -6.63 0.27 -4.25
C ILE A 89 -6.17 0.15 -5.70
N SER A 90 -5.04 -0.51 -5.95
CA SER A 90 -4.55 -0.74 -7.32
C SER A 90 -5.53 -1.57 -8.16
N TYR A 91 -6.14 -2.61 -7.58
CA TYR A 91 -7.19 -3.38 -8.24
C TYR A 91 -8.42 -2.54 -8.55
N PHE A 92 -8.85 -1.69 -7.63
CA PHE A 92 -10.00 -0.81 -7.83
C PHE A 92 -9.77 0.18 -8.97
N ILE A 93 -8.63 0.85 -9.01
CA ILE A 93 -8.25 1.77 -10.10
C ILE A 93 -8.19 1.03 -11.45
N SER A 94 -7.80 -0.25 -11.43
CA SER A 94 -7.83 -1.14 -12.61
C SER A 94 -9.22 -1.72 -12.94
N GLY A 95 -10.29 -1.26 -12.28
CA GLY A 95 -11.67 -1.70 -12.53
C GLY A 95 -12.03 -3.06 -11.94
N ASN A 96 -11.18 -3.63 -11.08
CA ASN A 96 -11.43 -4.92 -10.43
C ASN A 96 -11.93 -4.74 -9.00
N SER A 97 -13.15 -4.22 -8.85
CA SER A 97 -13.75 -3.92 -7.54
C SER A 97 -13.90 -5.16 -6.65
N ARG A 98 -14.13 -6.35 -7.22
CA ARG A 98 -14.24 -7.59 -6.43
C ARG A 98 -12.92 -7.91 -5.72
N ARG A 99 -11.79 -7.92 -6.44
CA ARG A 99 -10.48 -8.16 -5.82
C ARG A 99 -10.08 -7.05 -4.86
N ALA A 100 -10.47 -5.80 -5.16
CA ALA A 100 -10.26 -4.69 -4.25
C ALA A 100 -10.94 -4.91 -2.89
N LEU A 101 -12.22 -5.30 -2.90
CA LEU A 101 -12.96 -5.62 -1.68
C LEU A 101 -12.36 -6.80 -0.91
N GLU A 102 -11.94 -7.86 -1.60
CA GLU A 102 -11.26 -9.02 -0.98
C GLU A 102 -9.99 -8.59 -0.23
N ASP A 103 -9.16 -7.75 -0.85
CA ASP A 103 -7.92 -7.26 -0.25
C ASP A 103 -8.14 -6.30 0.91
N ILE A 104 -9.08 -5.35 0.78
CA ILE A 104 -9.38 -4.42 1.86
C ILE A 104 -10.02 -5.17 3.04
N ASN A 105 -10.85 -6.19 2.80
CA ASN A 105 -11.35 -7.08 3.85
C ASN A 105 -10.21 -7.79 4.57
N ARG A 106 -9.19 -8.25 3.83
CA ARG A 106 -8.01 -8.87 4.45
C ARG A 106 -7.23 -7.88 5.31
N ALA A 107 -7.07 -6.62 4.85
CA ALA A 107 -6.42 -5.58 5.64
C ALA A 107 -7.20 -5.29 6.94
N ILE A 108 -8.53 -5.17 6.87
CA ILE A 108 -9.42 -4.97 8.03
C ILE A 108 -9.34 -6.13 9.02
N ASN A 109 -9.29 -7.38 8.53
CA ASN A 109 -9.17 -8.56 9.40
C ASN A 109 -7.84 -8.61 10.17
N ILE A 110 -6.78 -7.99 9.63
CA ILE A 110 -5.48 -7.90 10.29
C ILE A 110 -5.45 -6.70 11.25
N ASN A 111 -6.03 -5.57 10.85
CA ASN A 111 -6.09 -4.33 11.64
C ASN A 111 -7.46 -3.66 11.47
N SER A 112 -8.34 -3.89 12.44
CA SER A 112 -9.72 -3.38 12.44
C SER A 112 -9.86 -1.95 12.93
N GLU A 113 -8.77 -1.32 13.40
CA GLU A 113 -8.79 0.02 14.00
C GLU A 113 -8.24 1.10 13.05
N ASN A 114 -8.03 0.76 11.77
CA ASN A 114 -7.65 1.74 10.76
C ASN A 114 -8.88 2.24 10.01
N ALA A 115 -9.34 3.44 10.36
CA ALA A 115 -10.52 4.06 9.77
C ALA A 115 -10.44 4.20 8.24
N ASN A 116 -9.25 4.42 7.67
CA ASN A 116 -9.07 4.58 6.23
C ASN A 116 -9.50 3.35 5.42
N TYR A 117 -9.40 2.15 5.99
CA TYR A 117 -9.80 0.93 5.29
C TYR A 117 -11.31 0.88 5.09
N TYR A 118 -12.07 1.28 6.11
CA TYR A 118 -13.51 1.38 6.03
C TYR A 118 -13.95 2.48 5.07
N ILE A 119 -13.28 3.65 5.07
CA ILE A 119 -13.60 4.72 4.10
C ILE A 119 -13.51 4.21 2.67
N ASN A 120 -12.36 3.65 2.32
CA ASN A 120 -12.10 3.23 0.96
C ASN A 120 -12.99 2.06 0.55
N ARG A 121 -13.26 1.11 1.46
CA ARG A 121 -14.21 0.04 1.19
C ARG A 121 -15.63 0.58 1.00
N GLY A 122 -16.04 1.55 1.82
CA GLY A 122 -17.31 2.24 1.70
C GLY A 122 -17.45 2.99 0.37
N SER A 123 -16.40 3.69 -0.08
CA SER A 123 -16.37 4.32 -1.41
C SER A 123 -16.51 3.31 -2.54
N ILE A 124 -15.84 2.16 -2.44
CA ILE A 124 -15.99 1.09 -3.43
C ILE A 124 -17.42 0.53 -3.43
N TYR A 125 -18.02 0.32 -2.26
CA TYR A 125 -19.42 -0.11 -2.16
C TYR A 125 -20.38 0.92 -2.76
N TYR A 126 -20.15 2.20 -2.52
CA TYR A 126 -20.95 3.29 -3.07
C TYR A 126 -20.90 3.29 -4.61
N ASP A 127 -19.71 3.17 -5.19
CA ASP A 127 -19.52 3.12 -6.65
C ASP A 127 -20.16 1.87 -7.29
N LEU A 128 -20.35 0.81 -6.51
CA LEU A 128 -21.09 -0.40 -6.91
C LEU A 128 -22.61 -0.29 -6.68
N GLY A 129 -23.11 0.83 -6.17
CA GLY A 129 -24.52 1.03 -5.82
C GLY A 129 -24.95 0.32 -4.53
N MET A 130 -24.01 -0.21 -3.75
CA MET A 130 -24.26 -0.89 -2.46
C MET A 130 -24.32 0.14 -1.33
N ILE A 131 -25.26 1.09 -1.43
CA ILE A 131 -25.35 2.27 -0.56
C ILE A 131 -25.40 1.90 0.92
N LYS A 132 -26.20 0.90 1.30
CA LYS A 132 -26.30 0.46 2.70
C LYS A 132 -24.95 0.04 3.27
N SER A 133 -24.17 -0.77 2.54
CA SER A 133 -22.84 -1.22 2.97
C SER A 133 -21.84 -0.07 3.02
N ALA A 134 -21.92 0.88 2.07
CA ALA A 134 -21.10 2.09 2.09
C ALA A 134 -21.33 2.91 3.37
N CYS A 135 -22.60 3.10 3.73
CA CYS A 135 -23.01 3.83 4.93
C CYS A 135 -22.60 3.12 6.23
N GLU A 136 -22.70 1.79 6.30
CA GLU A 136 -22.20 1.02 7.44
C GLU A 136 -20.69 1.24 7.64
N ASP A 137 -19.91 1.20 6.55
CA ASP A 137 -18.47 1.40 6.59
C ASP A 137 -18.06 2.83 6.94
N TRP A 138 -18.71 3.84 6.36
CA TRP A 138 -18.42 5.24 6.70
C TRP A 138 -18.76 5.56 8.15
N ASN A 139 -19.88 5.04 8.67
CA ASN A 139 -20.21 5.17 10.09
C ASN A 139 -19.16 4.48 10.99
N LYS A 140 -18.69 3.29 10.60
CA LYS A 140 -17.60 2.61 11.32
C LYS A 140 -16.31 3.42 11.30
N ALA A 141 -15.95 4.02 10.17
CA ALA A 141 -14.77 4.87 10.04
C ALA A 141 -14.82 6.09 10.99
N ILE A 142 -15.95 6.80 11.02
CA ILE A 142 -16.13 7.97 11.91
C ILE A 142 -16.05 7.59 13.39
N ASN A 143 -16.60 6.42 13.76
CA ASN A 143 -16.52 5.92 15.13
C ASN A 143 -15.09 5.61 15.57
N ILE A 144 -14.19 5.25 14.62
CA ILE A 144 -12.77 5.01 14.89
C ILE A 144 -11.99 6.33 14.92
N ASP A 145 -12.13 7.17 13.89
CA ASP A 145 -11.52 8.50 13.82
C ASP A 145 -12.50 9.48 13.15
N LYS A 146 -12.98 10.43 13.95
CA LYS A 146 -13.95 11.44 13.50
C LYS A 146 -13.42 12.41 12.44
N ASN A 147 -12.12 12.42 12.16
CA ASN A 147 -11.51 13.36 11.21
C ASN A 147 -11.28 12.75 9.82
N VAL A 148 -11.54 11.45 9.63
CA VAL A 148 -11.21 10.78 8.36
C VAL A 148 -12.31 10.89 7.31
N VAL A 149 -13.56 11.15 7.70
CA VAL A 149 -14.71 11.36 6.80
C VAL A 149 -15.40 12.66 7.16
N ASP A 150 -15.85 13.41 6.17
CA ASP A 150 -16.79 14.51 6.38
C ASP A 150 -18.17 13.94 6.72
N TYR A 151 -18.71 14.31 7.89
CA TYR A 151 -20.06 13.91 8.31
C TYR A 151 -21.13 14.22 7.27
N SER A 152 -20.95 15.27 6.45
CA SER A 152 -21.89 15.61 5.38
C SER A 152 -22.05 14.50 4.34
N LEU A 153 -20.98 13.71 4.09
CA LEU A 153 -21.04 12.56 3.19
C LEU A 153 -22.05 11.52 3.68
N ILE A 154 -22.11 11.29 4.99
CA ILE A 154 -23.03 10.31 5.58
C ILE A 154 -24.46 10.86 5.57
N GLU A 155 -24.66 12.11 6.01
CA GLU A 155 -26.00 12.73 6.05
C GLU A 155 -26.69 12.75 4.68
N VAL A 156 -25.94 13.00 3.60
CA VAL A 156 -26.51 13.07 2.26
C VAL A 156 -26.84 11.68 1.69
N ASN A 157 -26.02 10.67 1.98
CA ASN A 157 -26.07 9.38 1.27
C ASN A 157 -26.70 8.24 2.08
N CYS A 158 -26.87 8.41 3.39
CA CYS A 158 -27.23 7.33 4.31
C CYS A 158 -28.61 7.46 4.97
N ASN A 159 -29.42 8.41 4.50
CA ASN A 159 -30.79 8.68 4.95
C ASN A 159 -31.84 8.09 4.01
#